data_AF-A0AAU0VEP4-F1
#
_entry.id   AF-A0AAU0VEP4-F1
#
_cell.length_a   1.000
_cell.length_b   1.000
_cell.length_c   1.000
_cell.angle_alpha   90.00
_cell.angle_beta   90.00
_cell.angle_gamma   90.00
#
_symmetry.space_group_name_H-M   'P 1'
#
loop_
_entity.id
_entity.type
_entity.pdbx_description
1 polymer ?
#
loop_
_entity_poly.entity_id
_entity_poly.type
_entity_poly.pdbx_seq_one_letter_code
_entity_poly.pdbx_strand_id
1 'polypeptide(L)'
;MAPTTSGAAPASGRFTRTTAPPESPPAPPAVIPQALEIWAPEPPTWGQRMIPRSVRSAMADLGLWQEPRPLKPSFHLTQVIEVLTRYGWCQAFDFSPTGRMCIRGAQTFLESTGHVTAIDRGKAVNYLQSQLSRQGVTMRFWEWNDLSHNTFRGVEATISAASDMARKNGD
;
A
#
# COMPACT_ATOMS: atom_id res chain seq x y z
N MET A 1 61.03 41.22 44.67
CA MET A 1 59.91 41.21 45.63
C MET A 1 58.66 41.68 44.90
N ALA A 2 57.75 40.75 44.58
CA ALA A 2 56.38 40.96 44.14
C ALA A 2 55.60 39.66 44.45
N PRO A 3 54.32 39.73 44.84
CA PRO A 3 53.64 38.66 45.58
C PRO A 3 52.97 37.60 44.71
N THR A 4 52.84 36.40 45.29
CA THR A 4 52.06 35.24 44.86
C THR A 4 50.56 35.38 45.13
N THR A 5 49.73 35.01 44.14
CA THR A 5 48.35 34.48 44.24
C THR A 5 48.19 33.51 43.06
N SER A 6 48.15 32.18 43.25
CA SER A 6 47.08 31.29 43.74
C SER A 6 45.99 30.95 42.72
N GLY A 7 46.00 29.68 42.26
CA GLY A 7 44.85 28.86 41.81
C GLY A 7 44.26 29.17 40.40
N ALA A 8 43.82 28.22 39.58
CA ALA A 8 43.55 26.80 39.77
C ALA A 8 43.56 26.05 38.41
N ALA A 9 43.89 24.77 38.43
CA ALA A 9 43.85 23.86 37.28
C ALA A 9 42.40 23.43 36.96
N PRO A 10 42.04 23.19 35.68
CA PRO A 10 40.71 22.70 35.32
C PRO A 10 40.54 21.23 35.71
N ALA A 11 39.48 20.96 36.46
CA ALA A 11 39.06 19.62 36.87
C ALA A 11 38.60 18.78 35.68
N SER A 12 39.20 17.61 35.51
CA SER A 12 38.64 16.51 34.73
C SER A 12 37.53 15.84 35.52
N GLY A 13 36.31 15.79 34.97
CA GLY A 13 35.15 15.20 35.63
C GLY A 13 34.08 14.72 34.67
N ARG A 14 34.15 13.42 34.34
CA ARG A 14 33.07 12.50 33.92
C ARG A 14 32.06 12.95 32.86
N PHE A 15 32.18 12.35 31.68
CA PHE A 15 31.06 12.11 30.77
C PHE A 15 29.94 11.33 31.49
N THR A 16 28.80 11.96 31.69
CA THR A 16 27.54 11.28 32.00
C THR A 16 27.04 10.60 30.73
N ARG A 17 27.22 9.28 30.65
CA ARG A 17 26.51 8.42 29.71
C ARG A 17 25.04 8.43 30.11
N THR A 18 24.22 9.21 29.42
CA THR A 18 22.76 9.09 29.51
C THR A 18 22.37 7.74 28.92
N THR A 19 22.03 6.79 29.78
CA THR A 19 21.44 5.51 29.40
C THR A 19 20.04 5.81 28.86
N ALA A 20 19.84 5.63 27.56
CA ALA A 20 18.51 5.64 26.97
C ALA A 20 17.67 4.47 27.54
N PRO A 21 16.38 4.65 27.82
CA PRO A 21 15.51 3.55 28.23
C PRO A 21 15.37 2.53 27.09
N PRO A 22 15.15 1.24 27.39
CA PRO A 22 15.03 0.19 26.39
C PRO A 22 13.86 0.50 25.44
N GLU A 23 14.16 0.55 24.15
CA GLU A 23 13.19 0.71 23.07
C GLU A 23 12.29 -0.53 23.04
N SER A 24 11.01 -0.35 23.39
CA SER A 24 10.00 -1.40 23.25
C SER A 24 9.95 -1.90 21.81
N PRO A 25 9.80 -3.21 21.57
CA PRO A 25 9.68 -3.74 20.21
C PRO A 25 8.49 -3.06 19.50
N PRO A 26 8.61 -2.73 18.21
CA PRO A 26 7.52 -2.10 17.47
C PRO A 26 6.31 -3.03 17.52
N ALA A 27 5.18 -2.47 17.97
CA ALA A 27 3.89 -3.13 17.88
C ALA A 27 3.66 -3.61 16.43
N PRO A 28 3.04 -4.78 16.23
CA PRO A 28 2.64 -5.20 14.89
C PRO A 28 1.84 -4.07 14.23
N PRO A 29 2.02 -3.81 12.92
CA PRO A 29 1.34 -2.70 12.26
C PRO A 29 -0.16 -2.83 12.50
N ALA A 30 -0.71 -1.77 13.10
CA ALA A 30 -2.10 -1.68 13.46
C ALA A 30 -2.98 -1.90 12.23
N VAL A 31 -3.91 -2.84 12.41
CA VAL A 31 -5.28 -2.89 11.89
C VAL A 31 -5.56 -1.85 10.80
N ILE A 32 -5.93 -2.38 9.62
CA ILE A 32 -6.56 -1.68 8.50
C ILE A 32 -7.38 -0.48 9.03
N PRO A 33 -7.19 0.76 8.53
CA PRO A 33 -8.00 1.89 8.97
C PRO A 33 -9.49 1.50 8.94
N GLN A 34 -10.23 1.69 10.04
CA GLN A 34 -11.65 1.28 10.12
C GLN A 34 -12.53 1.88 9.01
N ALA A 35 -12.13 3.04 8.46
CA ALA A 35 -12.76 3.64 7.30
C ALA A 35 -12.69 2.77 6.03
N LEU A 36 -11.72 1.86 5.94
CA LEU A 36 -11.54 0.89 4.87
C LEU A 36 -12.07 -0.49 5.27
N GLU A 37 -12.21 -0.81 6.55
CA GLU A 37 -12.83 -2.05 7.02
C GLU A 37 -14.35 -2.10 6.72
N ILE A 38 -14.99 -0.93 6.61
CA ILE A 38 -16.38 -0.79 6.16
C ILE A 38 -16.50 -0.88 4.61
N TRP A 39 -15.41 -0.68 3.87
CA TRP A 39 -15.41 -0.49 2.39
C TRP A 39 -14.59 -1.51 1.60
N ALA A 40 -13.72 -2.25 2.28
CA ALA A 40 -13.13 -3.49 1.83
C ALA A 40 -14.10 -4.59 2.30
N PRO A 41 -15.07 -5.01 1.47
CA PRO A 41 -15.87 -6.17 1.81
C PRO A 41 -14.92 -7.31 2.17
N GLU A 42 -15.33 -8.19 3.10
CA GLU A 42 -14.54 -9.39 3.39
C GLU A 42 -14.16 -10.03 2.07
N PRO A 43 -12.85 -10.05 1.75
CA PRO A 43 -12.45 -10.35 0.40
C PRO A 43 -12.83 -11.80 0.15
N PRO A 44 -13.49 -12.09 -0.98
CA PRO A 44 -14.00 -13.40 -1.25
C PRO A 44 -12.89 -14.44 -1.05
N THR A 45 -13.19 -15.49 -0.30
CA THR A 45 -12.34 -16.68 -0.19
C THR A 45 -12.03 -17.20 -1.60
N TRP A 46 -10.96 -17.99 -1.77
CA TRP A 46 -10.58 -18.52 -3.10
C TRP A 46 -11.76 -19.15 -3.84
N GLY A 47 -12.63 -19.88 -3.13
CA GLY A 47 -13.86 -20.46 -3.70
C GLY A 47 -14.87 -19.42 -4.21
N GLN A 48 -15.03 -18.30 -3.50
CA GLN A 48 -15.93 -17.20 -3.90
C GLN A 48 -15.41 -16.40 -5.10
N ARG A 49 -14.09 -16.42 -5.36
CA ARG A 49 -13.46 -15.78 -6.53
C ARG A 49 -13.61 -16.56 -7.82
N MET A 50 -13.78 -17.87 -7.70
CA MET A 50 -13.98 -18.76 -8.84
C MET A 50 -15.43 -18.77 -9.32
N ILE A 51 -16.34 -18.07 -8.62
CA ILE A 51 -17.73 -17.94 -9.02
C ILE A 51 -17.79 -17.02 -10.25
N PRO A 52 -18.20 -17.54 -11.43
CA PRO A 52 -18.33 -16.72 -12.62
C PRO A 52 -19.26 -15.54 -12.39
N ARG A 53 -19.00 -14.41 -13.06
CA ARG A 53 -19.81 -13.19 -12.91
C ARG A 53 -21.30 -13.43 -13.10
N SER A 54 -21.69 -14.27 -14.05
CA SER A 54 -23.10 -14.66 -14.28
C SER A 54 -23.73 -15.34 -13.07
N VAL A 55 -22.97 -16.19 -12.37
CA VAL A 55 -23.42 -16.88 -11.16
C VAL A 55 -23.51 -15.89 -9.99
N ARG A 56 -22.57 -14.96 -9.86
CA ARG A 56 -22.65 -13.90 -8.84
C ARG A 56 -23.84 -12.98 -9.06
N SER A 57 -24.11 -12.59 -10.30
CA SER A 57 -25.31 -11.81 -10.66
C SER A 57 -26.60 -12.55 -10.30
N ALA A 58 -26.70 -13.85 -10.62
CA ALA A 58 -27.86 -14.65 -10.23
C ALA A 58 -27.98 -14.80 -8.70
N MET A 59 -26.87 -14.94 -7.96
CA MET A 59 -26.89 -14.95 -6.49
C MET A 59 -27.28 -13.60 -5.91
N ALA A 60 -26.91 -12.50 -6.57
CA ALA A 60 -27.29 -11.15 -6.15
C ALA A 60 -28.79 -10.89 -6.35
N ASP A 61 -29.36 -11.37 -7.47
CA ASP A 61 -30.81 -11.32 -7.71
C ASP A 61 -31.61 -12.11 -6.64
N LEU A 62 -30.98 -13.13 -6.05
CA LEU A 62 -31.53 -13.92 -4.94
C LEU A 62 -31.22 -13.35 -3.55
N GLY A 63 -30.53 -12.22 -3.46
CA GLY A 63 -30.10 -11.61 -2.18
C GLY A 63 -29.02 -12.41 -1.43
N LEU A 64 -28.40 -13.39 -2.07
CA LEU A 64 -27.36 -14.27 -1.51
C LEU A 64 -25.94 -13.71 -1.74
N TRP A 65 -25.84 -12.61 -2.47
CA TRP A 65 -24.58 -11.97 -2.83
C TRP A 65 -24.75 -10.46 -2.92
N GLN A 66 -23.89 -9.71 -2.24
CA GLN A 66 -23.82 -8.27 -2.41
C GLN A 66 -22.72 -7.95 -3.42
N GLU A 67 -23.10 -7.48 -4.61
CA GLU A 67 -22.09 -6.99 -5.55
C GLU A 67 -21.38 -5.77 -4.95
N PRO A 68 -20.03 -5.77 -4.95
CA PRO A 68 -19.29 -4.60 -4.50
C PRO A 68 -19.63 -3.42 -5.40
N ARG A 69 -19.85 -2.26 -4.79
CA ARG A 69 -20.03 -1.02 -5.53
C ARG A 69 -18.68 -0.63 -6.14
N PRO A 70 -18.58 -0.45 -7.47
CA PRO A 70 -17.32 -0.06 -8.07
C PRO A 70 -16.83 1.27 -7.49
N LEU A 71 -15.57 1.30 -7.08
CA LEU A 71 -14.94 2.47 -6.50
C LEU A 71 -14.34 3.37 -7.58
N LYS A 72 -14.29 4.66 -7.29
CA LYS A 72 -13.56 5.64 -8.10
C LYS A 72 -12.05 5.34 -8.10
N PRO A 73 -11.28 5.81 -9.11
CA PRO A 73 -9.87 5.47 -9.25
C PRO A 73 -9.00 5.75 -8.01
N SER A 74 -9.22 6.87 -7.31
CA SER A 74 -8.52 7.19 -6.05
C SER A 74 -8.69 6.11 -4.96
N PHE A 75 -9.94 5.73 -4.68
CA PHE A 75 -10.25 4.68 -3.70
C PHE A 75 -9.81 3.29 -4.19
N HIS A 76 -9.92 3.02 -5.48
CA HIS A 76 -9.41 1.78 -6.06
C HIS A 76 -7.90 1.61 -5.84
N LEU A 77 -7.10 2.67 -5.99
CA LEU A 77 -5.66 2.62 -5.71
C LEU A 77 -5.37 2.31 -4.23
N THR A 78 -6.17 2.87 -3.31
CA THR A 78 -6.07 2.53 -1.88
C THR A 78 -6.38 1.04 -1.65
N GLN A 79 -7.43 0.53 -2.28
CA GLN A 79 -7.83 -0.87 -2.18
C GLN A 79 -6.78 -1.82 -2.78
N VAL A 80 -6.05 -1.41 -3.81
CA VAL A 80 -4.91 -2.18 -4.33
C VAL A 80 -3.84 -2.35 -3.24
N ILE A 81 -3.54 -1.31 -2.46
CA ILE A 81 -2.58 -1.41 -1.34
C ILE A 81 -3.06 -2.44 -0.33
N GLU A 82 -4.34 -2.39 0.08
CA GLU A 82 -4.91 -3.34 1.04
C GLU A 82 -4.82 -4.79 0.55
N VAL A 83 -5.12 -5.03 -0.72
CA VAL A 83 -4.97 -6.36 -1.33
C VAL A 83 -3.52 -6.81 -1.27
N LEU A 84 -2.57 -5.95 -1.65
CA LEU A 84 -1.15 -6.30 -1.61
C LEU A 84 -0.63 -6.52 -0.19
N THR A 85 -1.13 -5.77 0.79
CA THR A 85 -0.81 -5.97 2.22
C THR A 85 -1.36 -7.30 2.73
N ARG A 86 -2.62 -7.62 2.40
CA ARG A 86 -3.31 -8.81 2.91
C ARG A 86 -2.84 -10.11 2.25
N TYR A 87 -2.65 -10.09 0.93
CA TYR A 87 -2.28 -11.27 0.14
C TYR A 87 -0.78 -11.39 -0.10
N GLY A 88 -0.03 -10.35 0.26
CA GLY A 88 1.39 -10.23 -0.01
C GLY A 88 1.66 -9.74 -1.42
N TRP A 89 2.60 -8.81 -1.52
CA TRP A 89 3.11 -8.28 -2.76
C TRP A 89 4.15 -9.23 -3.38
N CYS A 90 4.20 -9.34 -4.71
CA CYS A 90 5.29 -10.01 -5.42
C CYS A 90 5.68 -9.32 -6.73
N GLN A 91 6.80 -9.77 -7.27
CA GLN A 91 7.36 -9.38 -8.57
C GLN A 91 7.15 -10.53 -9.57
N ALA A 92 7.21 -10.21 -10.86
CA ALA A 92 7.19 -11.11 -12.02
C ALA A 92 5.89 -11.91 -12.25
N PHE A 93 5.01 -12.01 -11.26
CA PHE A 93 3.74 -12.73 -11.35
C PHE A 93 2.56 -11.82 -11.04
N ASP A 94 1.50 -11.93 -11.86
CA ASP A 94 0.20 -11.37 -11.48
C ASP A 94 -0.36 -12.11 -10.26
N PHE A 95 -0.23 -13.43 -10.25
CA PHE A 95 -0.59 -14.30 -9.13
C PHE A 95 0.52 -15.33 -8.93
N SER A 96 1.16 -15.31 -7.77
CA SER A 96 2.14 -16.33 -7.42
C SER A 96 1.44 -17.66 -7.07
N PRO A 97 2.14 -18.80 -7.09
CA PRO A 97 1.60 -20.08 -6.60
C PRO A 97 1.14 -20.03 -5.14
N THR A 98 1.67 -19.10 -4.35
CA THR A 98 1.31 -18.90 -2.94
C THR A 98 0.22 -17.84 -2.75
N GLY A 99 -0.39 -17.32 -3.83
CA GLY A 99 -1.47 -16.33 -3.76
C GLY A 99 -1.04 -14.88 -3.58
N ARG A 100 0.27 -14.58 -3.65
CA ARG A 100 0.78 -13.19 -3.68
C ARG A 100 0.48 -12.54 -5.03
N MET A 101 0.39 -11.22 -5.06
CA MET A 101 0.05 -10.49 -6.28
C MET A 101 1.03 -9.35 -6.55
N CYS A 102 1.28 -9.05 -7.82
CA CYS A 102 1.83 -7.75 -8.22
C CYS A 102 0.71 -6.69 -8.32
N ILE A 103 1.07 -5.43 -8.57
CA ILE A 103 0.10 -4.34 -8.74
C ILE A 103 -0.94 -4.68 -9.83
N ARG A 104 -0.49 -5.22 -10.97
CA ARG A 104 -1.38 -5.57 -12.09
C ARG A 104 -2.33 -6.70 -11.71
N GLY A 105 -1.83 -7.74 -11.05
CA GLY A 105 -2.64 -8.85 -10.54
C GLY A 105 -3.70 -8.40 -9.54
N ALA A 106 -3.34 -7.52 -8.60
CA ALA A 106 -4.28 -6.94 -7.65
C ALA A 106 -5.39 -6.12 -8.34
N GLN A 107 -5.05 -5.30 -9.34
CA GLN A 107 -6.04 -4.57 -10.14
C GLN A 107 -6.97 -5.50 -10.93
N THR A 108 -6.41 -6.54 -11.57
CA THR A 108 -7.19 -7.55 -12.29
C THR A 108 -8.12 -8.32 -11.35
N PHE A 109 -7.66 -8.63 -10.15
CA PHE A 109 -8.46 -9.28 -9.12
C PHE A 109 -9.64 -8.41 -8.68
N LEU A 110 -9.41 -7.11 -8.44
CA LEU A 110 -10.46 -6.17 -8.03
C LEU A 110 -11.47 -5.92 -9.17
N GLU A 111 -11.03 -5.85 -10.42
CA GLU A 111 -11.92 -5.73 -11.58
C GLU A 111 -12.78 -6.99 -11.75
N SER A 112 -12.18 -8.19 -11.69
CA SER A 112 -12.89 -9.45 -11.90
C SER A 112 -13.94 -9.73 -10.82
N THR A 113 -13.74 -9.17 -9.62
CA THR A 113 -14.66 -9.24 -8.49
C THR A 113 -15.66 -8.08 -8.44
N GLY A 114 -15.57 -7.10 -9.34
CA GLY A 114 -16.53 -6.00 -9.46
C GLY A 114 -16.24 -4.76 -8.59
N HIS A 115 -15.11 -4.71 -7.89
CA HIS A 115 -14.73 -3.57 -7.02
C HIS A 115 -14.30 -2.33 -7.80
N VAL A 116 -14.03 -2.47 -9.10
CA VAL A 116 -13.72 -1.37 -10.01
C VAL A 116 -14.25 -1.69 -11.40
N THR A 117 -14.62 -0.66 -12.16
CA THR A 117 -14.94 -0.81 -13.58
C THR A 117 -13.65 -0.85 -14.42
N ALA A 118 -13.69 -1.44 -15.61
CA ALA A 118 -12.54 -1.40 -16.53
C ALA A 118 -12.10 0.04 -16.85
N ILE A 119 -13.06 0.97 -16.96
CA ILE A 119 -12.81 2.39 -17.22
C ILE A 119 -12.06 3.03 -16.05
N ASP A 120 -12.55 2.85 -14.82
CA ASP A 120 -11.96 3.49 -13.64
C ASP A 120 -10.62 2.84 -13.26
N ARG A 121 -10.44 1.54 -13.52
CA ARG A 121 -9.13 0.88 -13.47
C ARG A 121 -8.15 1.54 -14.46
N GLY A 122 -8.58 1.80 -15.69
CA GLY A 122 -7.76 2.48 -16.70
C GLY A 122 -7.32 3.88 -16.24
N LYS A 123 -8.21 4.65 -15.63
CA LYS A 123 -7.87 5.95 -15.02
C LYS A 123 -6.87 5.81 -13.87
N ALA A 124 -7.05 4.82 -12.99
CA ALA A 124 -6.12 4.54 -11.89
C ALA A 124 -4.71 4.19 -12.41
N VAL A 125 -4.63 3.40 -13.49
CA VAL A 125 -3.36 3.11 -14.18
C VAL A 125 -2.72 4.39 -14.71
N ASN A 126 -3.48 5.30 -15.30
CA ASN A 126 -2.96 6.59 -15.78
C ASN A 126 -2.40 7.45 -14.65
N TYR A 127 -3.04 7.49 -13.48
CA TYR A 127 -2.52 8.17 -12.30
C TYR A 127 -1.22 7.53 -11.79
N LEU A 128 -1.17 6.20 -11.74
CA LEU A 128 0.03 5.46 -11.34
C LEU A 128 1.19 5.73 -12.30
N GLN A 129 0.94 5.68 -13.60
CA GLN A 129 1.94 5.98 -14.62
C GLN A 129 2.39 7.45 -14.54
N SER A 130 1.47 8.39 -14.32
CA SER A 130 1.80 9.80 -14.15
C SER A 130 2.67 10.04 -12.93
N GLN A 131 2.40 9.33 -11.83
CA GLN A 131 3.22 9.41 -10.62
C GLN A 131 4.63 8.86 -10.84
N LEU A 132 4.76 7.74 -11.57
CA LEU A 132 6.05 7.19 -11.97
C LEU A 132 6.82 8.15 -12.90
N SER A 133 6.15 8.76 -13.87
CA SER A 133 6.76 9.76 -14.74
C SER A 133 7.30 10.97 -13.96
N ARG A 134 6.61 11.42 -12.90
CA ARG A 134 7.10 12.48 -12.00
C ARG A 134 8.37 12.08 -11.23
N GLN A 135 8.63 10.79 -11.08
CA GLN A 135 9.85 10.24 -10.47
C GLN A 135 10.94 9.94 -11.53
N GLY A 136 10.73 10.31 -12.79
CA GLY A 136 11.65 10.03 -13.90
C GLY A 136 11.58 8.61 -14.44
N VAL A 137 10.58 7.82 -14.05
CA VAL A 137 10.37 6.46 -14.54
C VAL A 137 9.52 6.48 -15.81
N THR A 138 10.08 6.01 -16.93
CA THR A 138 9.43 6.02 -18.25
C THR A 138 8.85 4.67 -18.68
N MET A 139 9.24 3.58 -18.01
CA MET A 139 8.70 2.24 -18.24
C MET A 139 7.29 2.09 -17.67
N ARG A 140 6.60 1.02 -18.05
CA ARG A 140 5.23 0.75 -17.57
C ARG A 140 5.25 0.38 -16.09
N PHE A 141 4.17 0.67 -15.37
CA PHE A 141 4.15 0.44 -13.92
C PHE A 141 4.41 -1.02 -13.50
N TRP A 142 4.04 -2.02 -14.31
CA TRP A 142 4.31 -3.42 -14.01
C TRP A 142 5.77 -3.81 -14.29
N GLU A 143 6.41 -3.19 -15.28
CA GLU A 143 7.85 -3.36 -15.53
C GLU A 143 8.64 -2.73 -14.38
N TRP A 144 8.21 -1.54 -13.93
CA TRP A 144 8.77 -0.90 -12.75
C TRP A 144 8.61 -1.78 -11.51
N ASN A 145 7.42 -2.31 -11.22
CA ASN A 145 7.18 -3.22 -10.10
C ASN A 145 8.20 -4.37 -10.01
N ASP A 146 8.57 -4.91 -11.17
CA ASP A 146 9.42 -6.09 -11.30
C ASP A 146 10.92 -5.80 -11.20
N LEU A 147 11.33 -4.53 -11.05
CA LEU A 147 12.72 -4.16 -10.81
C LEU A 147 13.19 -4.72 -9.45
N SER A 148 14.30 -5.45 -9.45
CA SER A 148 14.81 -6.14 -8.25
C SER A 148 15.10 -5.26 -7.03
N HIS A 149 15.29 -3.96 -7.23
CA HIS A 149 15.51 -2.99 -6.15
C HIS A 149 14.21 -2.42 -5.57
N ASN A 150 13.06 -2.68 -6.20
CA ASN A 150 11.78 -2.25 -5.64
C ASN A 150 11.40 -3.10 -4.44
N THR A 151 10.70 -2.45 -3.51
CA THR A 151 10.20 -3.06 -2.28
C THR A 151 8.71 -2.80 -2.19
N PHE A 152 8.01 -3.63 -1.41
CA PHE A 152 6.59 -3.40 -1.18
C PHE A 152 6.31 -1.99 -0.62
N ARG A 153 7.15 -1.50 0.31
CA ARG A 153 7.03 -0.14 0.86
C ARG A 153 7.17 0.94 -0.22
N GLY A 154 8.07 0.76 -1.19
CA GLY A 154 8.20 1.67 -2.32
C GLY A 154 6.97 1.63 -3.24
N VAL A 155 6.44 0.44 -3.49
CA VAL A 155 5.20 0.23 -4.25
C VAL A 155 4.01 0.90 -3.57
N GLU A 156 3.83 0.67 -2.28
CA GLU A 156 2.79 1.29 -1.46
C GLU A 156 2.87 2.83 -1.50
N ALA A 157 4.06 3.40 -1.34
CA ALA A 157 4.28 4.84 -1.38
C ALA A 157 3.91 5.43 -2.75
N THR A 158 4.30 4.76 -3.84
CA THR A 158 3.96 5.20 -5.20
C THR A 158 2.46 5.11 -5.47
N ILE A 159 1.79 4.02 -5.06
CA ILE A 159 0.34 3.87 -5.22
C ILE A 159 -0.41 4.92 -4.38
N SER A 160 0.05 5.17 -3.15
CA SER A 160 -0.53 6.20 -2.27
C SER A 160 -0.43 7.59 -2.90
N ALA A 161 0.72 7.94 -3.45
CA ALA A 161 0.91 9.22 -4.12
C ALA A 161 0.07 9.35 -5.40
N ALA A 162 -0.13 8.25 -6.14
CA ALA A 162 -1.03 8.22 -7.29
C ALA A 162 -2.50 8.38 -6.86
N SER A 163 -2.92 7.76 -5.75
CA SER A 163 -4.24 7.94 -5.15
C SER A 163 -4.49 9.38 -4.76
N ASP A 164 -3.53 10.03 -4.10
CA ASP A 164 -3.63 11.43 -3.72
C ASP A 164 -3.66 12.36 -4.94
N MET A 165 -2.93 12.02 -6.01
CA MET A 165 -3.02 12.72 -7.28
C MET A 165 -4.42 12.63 -7.87
N ALA A 166 -5.04 11.45 -7.84
CA ALA A 166 -6.39 11.23 -8.34
C ALA A 166 -7.42 12.08 -7.58
N ARG A 167 -7.34 12.11 -6.23
CA ARG A 167 -8.21 12.95 -5.38
C ARG A 167 -8.08 14.43 -5.71
N LYS A 168 -6.84 14.92 -5.89
CA LYS A 168 -6.58 16.32 -6.25
C LYS A 168 -7.15 16.70 -7.61
N ASN A 169 -7.36 15.73 -8.50
CA ASN A 169 -7.91 15.92 -9.83
C ASN A 169 -9.44 15.70 -9.90
N GLY A 170 -10.12 15.53 -8.76
CA GLY A 170 -11.58 15.52 -8.68
C GLY A 170 -12.25 14.14 -8.68
N ASP A 171 -11.48 13.07 -8.46
CA ASP A 171 -12.08 11.77 -8.06
C ASP A 171 -12.66 11.86 -6.64
#